data_AF-A0A2K2VLY1-F1
#
_entry.id   AF-A0A2K2VLY1-F1
#
_cell.length_a   1.000
_cell.length_b   1.000
_cell.length_c   1.000
_cell.angle_alpha   90.00
_cell.angle_beta   90.00
_cell.angle_gamma   90.00
#
_symmetry.space_group_name_H-M   'P 1'
#
loop_
_entity.id
_entity.type
_entity.pdbx_description
1 polymer ?
#
loop_
_entity_poly.entity_id
_entity_poly.type
_entity_poly.pdbx_seq_one_letter_code
_entity_poly.pdbx_strand_id
1 'polypeptide(L)' 'MNTDEIKKIIIEQILEVAPEISEDEIDDNKNIQRSLELDSFDFLKILTALNEKLGVEVP' A
#
# COMPACT_ATOMS: atom_id res chain seq x y z
N MET A 1 8.47 -12.71 9.48
CA MET A 1 7.61 -12.31 8.34
C MET A 1 8.36 -12.65 7.07
N ASN A 2 7.74 -13.39 6.14
CA ASN A 2 8.29 -13.58 4.80
C ASN A 2 7.87 -12.41 3.90
N THR A 3 8.62 -12.19 2.82
CA THR A 3 8.33 -11.12 1.85
C THR A 3 6.92 -11.22 1.27
N ASP A 4 6.41 -12.43 1.02
CA ASP A 4 5.03 -12.66 0.56
C ASP A 4 3.96 -12.23 1.56
N GLU A 5 4.19 -12.49 2.86
CA GLU A 5 3.26 -12.06 3.92
C GLU A 5 3.22 -10.53 4.01
N ILE A 6 4.38 -9.89 3.90
CA ILE A 6 4.48 -8.42 3.90
C ILE A 6 3.78 -7.84 2.67
N LYS A 7 4.00 -8.42 1.47
CA LYS A 7 3.29 -8.00 0.24
C LYS A 7 1.78 -8.09 0.40
N LYS A 8 1.28 -9.20 0.96
CA LYS A 8 -0.14 -9.40 1.17
C LYS A 8 -0.72 -8.37 2.14
N ILE A 9 -0.02 -8.10 3.24
CA ILE A 9 -0.40 -7.05 4.19
C ILE A 9 -0.42 -5.69 3.50
N ILE A 10 0.56 -5.38 2.65
CA ILE A 10 0.60 -4.11 1.90
C ILE A 10 -0.61 -3.97 0.98
N ILE A 11 -0.91 -4.99 0.19
CA ILE A 11 -2.06 -4.99 -0.72
C ILE A 11 -3.37 -4.80 0.05
N GLU A 12 -3.57 -5.54 1.15
CA GLU A 12 -4.76 -5.38 2.00
C GLU A 12 -4.90 -3.95 2.53
N GLN A 13 -3.81 -3.29 2.93
CA GLN A 13 -3.87 -1.91 3.42
C GLN A 13 -4.10 -0.88 2.31
N ILE A 14 -3.56 -1.12 1.11
CA ILE A 14 -3.85 -0.28 -0.06
C ILE A 14 -5.36 -0.33 -0.37
N LEU A 15 -5.94 -1.53 -0.42
CA LEU A 15 -7.37 -1.73 -0.69
C LEU A 15 -8.27 -1.19 0.43
N GLU A 16 -7.79 -1.15 1.67
CA GLU A 16 -8.54 -0.60 2.81
C GLU A 16 -8.62 0.93 2.73
N VAL A 17 -7.54 1.60 2.32
CA VAL A 17 -7.48 3.06 2.19
C VAL A 17 -8.14 3.53 0.89
N ALA A 18 -7.91 2.79 -0.20
CA ALA A 18 -8.37 3.11 -1.53
C ALA A 18 -9.08 1.88 -2.13
N PRO A 19 -10.33 1.61 -1.70
CA PRO A 19 -11.11 0.44 -2.12
C PRO A 19 -11.56 0.52 -3.59
N GLU A 20 -11.35 1.66 -4.25
CA GLU A 20 -11.56 1.81 -5.70
C GLU A 20 -10.51 1.07 -6.55
N ILE A 21 -9.36 0.76 -5.96
CA ILE A 21 -8.26 0.06 -6.62
C ILE A 21 -8.50 -1.46 -6.57
N SER A 22 -8.09 -2.17 -7.61
CA SER A 22 -8.08 -3.64 -7.61
C SER A 22 -6.70 -4.21 -7.33
N GLU A 23 -6.63 -5.37 -6.66
CA GLU A 23 -5.36 -6.06 -6.37
C GLU A 23 -4.55 -6.37 -7.65
N ASP A 24 -5.24 -6.66 -8.75
CA ASP A 24 -4.64 -6.91 -10.08
C ASP A 24 -3.90 -5.70 -10.66
N GLU A 25 -4.21 -4.48 -10.20
CA GLU A 25 -3.52 -3.26 -10.66
C GLU A 25 -2.24 -2.97 -9.85
N ILE A 26 -2.04 -3.67 -8.73
CA ILE A 26 -0.90 -3.48 -7.85
C ILE A 26 0.29 -4.31 -8.35
N ASP A 27 1.14 -3.66 -9.14
CA ASP A 27 2.39 -4.24 -9.65
C ASP A 27 3.56 -3.91 -8.73
N ASP A 28 4.18 -4.93 -8.13
CA ASP A 28 5.31 -4.77 -7.19
C ASP A 28 6.60 -4.25 -7.83
N ASN A 29 6.69 -4.26 -9.16
CA ASN A 29 7.82 -3.71 -9.91
C ASN A 29 7.57 -2.28 -10.39
N LYS A 30 6.37 -1.73 -10.14
CA LYS A 30 6.01 -0.37 -10.52
C LYS A 30 5.77 0.50 -9.30
N ASN A 31 5.83 1.80 -9.55
CA ASN A 31 5.52 2.79 -8.54
C ASN A 31 4.01 2.78 -8.26
N ILE A 32 3.61 2.28 -7.09
CA ILE A 32 2.19 2.18 -6.69
C ILE A 32 1.45 3.52 -6.76
N GLN A 33 2.12 4.63 -6.42
CA GLN A 33 1.47 5.94 -6.43
C GLN A 33 1.08 6.36 -7.85
N ARG A 34 1.94 6.11 -8.84
CA ARG A 34 1.65 6.39 -10.25
C ARG A 34 0.76 5.35 -10.91
N SER A 35 0.98 4.07 -10.62
CA SER A 35 0.19 2.98 -11.23
C SER A 35 -1.27 3.05 -10.82
N LEU A 36 -1.52 3.43 -9.57
CA LEU A 36 -2.84 3.46 -8.96
C LEU A 36 -3.44 4.87 -8.91
N GLU A 37 -2.79 5.82 -9.58
CA GLU A 37 -3.18 7.24 -9.62
C GLU A 37 -3.50 7.83 -8.22
N LEU A 38 -2.76 7.39 -7.20
CA LEU A 38 -2.98 7.80 -5.81
C LEU A 38 -2.58 9.26 -5.62
N ASP A 39 -3.51 10.03 -5.08
CA ASP A 39 -3.22 11.36 -4.58
C ASP A 39 -2.26 11.31 -3.38
N SER A 40 -1.58 12.43 -3.12
CA SER A 40 -0.62 12.54 -2.01
C SER A 40 -1.25 12.27 -0.65
N PHE A 41 -2.54 12.53 -0.47
CA PHE A 41 -3.26 12.20 0.76
C PHE A 41 -3.49 10.68 0.91
N ASP A 42 -3.90 9.99 -0.14
CA ASP A 42 -4.17 8.55 -0.04
C ASP A 42 -2.89 7.74 0.07
N PHE A 43 -1.82 8.19 -0.60
CA PHE A 43 -0.49 7.61 -0.42
C PHE A 43 0.01 7.74 1.04
N LEU A 44 -0.19 8.90 1.67
CA LEU A 44 0.19 9.10 3.08
C LEU A 44 -0.64 8.24 4.03
N LYS A 45 -1.94 8.08 3.77
CA LYS A 45 -2.81 7.18 4.55
C LYS A 45 -2.34 5.72 4.45
N ILE A 46 -2.00 5.27 3.23
CA ILE A 46 -1.44 3.92 3.00
C ILE A 46 -0.15 3.74 3.80
N LEU A 47 0.78 4.69 3.74
CA LEU A 47 2.03 4.66 4.50
C LEU A 47 1.79 4.65 6.02
N THR A 48 0.79 5.39 6.48
CA THR A 48 0.42 5.43 7.91
C THR A 48 -0.16 4.09 8.35
N ALA A 49 -1.09 3.52 7.59
CA ALA A 49 -1.68 2.21 7.87
C ALA A 49 -0.62 1.10 7.85
N LEU A 50 0.31 1.16 6.89
CA LEU A 50 1.48 0.29 6.83
C LEU A 50 2.38 0.44 8.05
N ASN A 51 2.67 1.67 8.47
CA ASN A 51 3.46 1.95 9.66
C ASN A 51 2.79 1.36 10.91
N GLU A 52 1.48 1.57 11.12
CA GLU A 52 0.77 1.00 12.28
C GLU A 52 0.77 -0.53 12.28
N LYS A 53 0.68 -1.16 11.11
CA LYS A 53 0.55 -2.63 10.98
C LYS A 53 1.89 -3.37 10.95
N LEU A 54 2.92 -2.77 10.35
CA LEU A 54 4.26 -3.35 10.21
C LEU A 54 5.29 -2.74 11.18
N GLY A 55 4.96 -1.64 11.86
CA GLY A 55 5.85 -0.93 12.78
C GLY A 55 7.00 -0.19 12.10
N VAL A 56 6.85 0.18 10.83
CA VAL A 56 7.92 0.82 10.05
C VAL A 56 7.77 2.33 10.10
N GLU A 57 8.65 3.03 10.80
CA GLU A 57 8.67 4.50 10.81
C GLU A 57 8.95 5.05 9.41
N VAL A 58 7.96 5.74 8.85
CA VAL A 58 8.09 6.46 7.58
C VAL A 58 8.34 7.94 7.90
N PRO A 59 9.48 8.54 7.47
CA PRO A 59 9.83 9.94 7.73
C PRO A 59 9.07 10.94 6.87
#